data_AF-A0A2G9QLM9-F1
#
_entry.id   AF-A0A2G9QLM9-F1
#
_cell.length_a   1.000
_cell.length_b   1.000
_cell.length_c   1.000
_cell.angle_alpha   90.00
_cell.angle_beta   90.00
_cell.angle_gamma   90.00
#
_symmetry.space_group_name_H-M   'P 1'
#
loop_
_entity.id
_entity.type
_entity.pdbx_description
1 polymer ?
#
loop_
_entity_poly.entity_id
_entity_poly.type
_entity_poly.pdbx_seq_one_letter_code
_entity_poly.pdbx_strand_id
1 'polypeptide(L)' 'EFATYLNFCRSLRFDDKPDYSYLRQLFRNLFHRQGFSYDYVFDWNMLKFIPSRVASSGFPSTVHR' A
#
# COMPACT_ATOMS: atom_id res chain seq x y z
N GLU A 1 15.14 -2.32 3.19
CA GLU A 1 14.66 -0.92 3.17
C GLU A 1 13.94 -0.58 4.46
N PHE A 2 12.88 -1.31 4.86
CA PHE A 2 12.19 -1.07 6.14
C PHE A 2 13.09 -1.19 7.38
N ALA A 3 13.86 -2.28 7.48
CA ALA A 3 14.83 -2.44 8.57
C ALA A 3 15.90 -1.33 8.57
N THR A 4 16.39 -0.94 7.38
CA THR A 4 17.33 0.18 7.20
C THR A 4 16.76 1.50 7.70
N TYR A 5 15.51 1.81 7.34
CA TYR A 5 14.80 2.99 7.81
C TYR A 5 14.65 2.99 9.34
N LEU A 6 14.21 1.87 9.92
CA LEU A 6 14.04 1.75 11.37
C LEU A 6 15.37 1.89 12.12
N ASN A 7 16.45 1.29 11.59
CA ASN A 7 17.78 1.43 12.17
C ASN A 7 18.27 2.88 12.11
N PHE A 8 18.05 3.59 10.98
CA PHE A 8 18.38 5.01 10.87
C PHE A 8 17.64 5.84 11.91
N CYS A 9 16.32 5.65 12.04
CA CYS A 9 15.52 6.36 13.03
C CYS A 9 16.00 6.10 14.47
N ARG A 10 16.46 4.89 14.77
CA ARG A 10 17.00 4.51 16.09
C ARG A 10 18.40 5.09 16.35
N SER A 11 19.18 5.39 15.32
CA SER A 11 20.53 5.95 15.46
C SER A 11 20.57 7.47 15.60
N LEU A 12 19.46 8.16 15.32
CA LEU A 12 19.38 9.62 15.45
C LEU A 12 19.54 10.05 16.91
N ARG A 13 20.42 11.03 17.13
CA ARG A 13 20.52 11.75 18.41
C ARG A 13 19.44 12.83 18.50
N PHE A 14 19.29 13.41 19.68
CA PHE A 14 18.28 14.43 19.97
C PHE A 14 18.41 15.67 19.06
N ASP A 15 19.64 16.09 18.82
CA ASP A 15 20.05 17.27 18.08
C ASP A 15 20.39 16.99 16.60
N ASP A 16 20.35 15.72 16.19
CA ASP A 16 20.60 15.35 14.79
C ASP A 16 19.45 15.79 13.90
N LYS A 17 19.80 16.39 12.75
CA LYS A 17 18.84 16.66 11.70
C LYS A 17 18.69 15.42 10.81
N PRO A 18 17.51 14.77 10.76
CA PRO A 18 17.30 13.61 9.91
C PRO A 18 17.44 13.95 8.42
N ASP A 19 18.15 13.08 7.68
CA ASP A 19 18.23 13.15 6.22
C ASP A 19 16.96 12.56 5.58
N TYR A 20 15.94 13.41 5.45
CA TYR A 20 14.68 13.03 4.82
C TYR A 20 14.82 12.70 3.32
N SER A 21 15.87 13.19 2.65
CA SER A 21 16.10 12.89 1.24
C SER A 21 16.52 11.43 1.09
N TYR A 22 17.47 10.99 1.91
CA TYR A 22 17.89 9.60 1.99
C TYR A 22 16.72 8.66 2.33
N LEU A 23 15.94 8.98 3.37
CA LEU A 23 14.81 8.15 3.80
C LEU A 23 13.73 8.01 2.72
N ARG A 24 13.41 9.11 2.03
CA ARG A 24 12.48 9.07 0.89
C ARG A 24 13.05 8.27 -0.28
N GLN A 25 14.36 8.34 -0.53
CA GLN A 25 15.00 7.60 -1.60
C GLN A 25 14.96 6.09 -1.37
N LEU A 26 15.11 5.62 -0.12
CA LEU A 26 14.99 4.18 0.21
C LEU A 26 13.67 3.60 -0.29
N PHE A 27 12.55 4.25 0.04
CA PHE A 27 11.23 3.77 -0.37
C PHE A 27 10.94 3.99 -1.85
N ARG A 28 11.40 5.09 -2.46
CA ARG A 28 11.29 5.31 -3.91
C ARG A 28 12.00 4.22 -4.70
N ASN A 29 13.21 3.85 -4.29
CA ASN A 29 13.97 2.77 -4.93
C ASN A 29 13.24 1.43 -4.79
N LEU A 30 12.74 1.11 -3.60
CA LEU A 30 11.95 -0.10 -3.38
C LEU A 30 10.68 -0.11 -4.26
N PHE A 31 9.97 1.00 -4.31
CA PHE A 31 8.72 1.16 -5.06
C PHE A 31 8.95 0.90 -6.56
N HIS A 32 9.99 1.49 -7.15
CA HIS A 32 10.36 1.24 -8.54
C HIS A 32 10.82 -0.21 -8.77
N ARG A 33 11.60 -0.79 -7.86
CA ARG A 33 12.06 -2.19 -7.96
C ARG A 33 10.92 -3.20 -7.95
N GLN A 34 9.83 -2.90 -7.26
CA GLN A 34 8.61 -3.73 -7.24
C GLN A 34 7.70 -3.49 -8.44
N GLY A 35 8.06 -2.56 -9.35
CA GLY A 35 7.30 -2.29 -10.57
C GLY A 35 6.05 -1.45 -10.36
N PHE A 36 5.91 -0.77 -9.22
CA PHE A 36 4.76 0.09 -8.97
C PHE A 36 4.86 1.43 -9.72
N SER A 37 3.69 1.97 -10.07
CA SER A 37 3.55 3.27 -10.73
C SER A 37 2.97 4.30 -9.77
N TYR A 38 3.42 5.56 -9.89
CA TYR A 38 2.97 6.65 -9.02
C TYR A 38 1.65 7.25 -9.54
N ASP A 39 0.60 6.43 -9.58
CA ASP A 39 -0.72 6.73 -10.15
C ASP A 39 -1.73 7.28 -9.12
N TYR A 40 -1.32 7.39 -7.85
CA TYR A 40 -2.16 7.79 -6.71
C TYR A 40 -3.35 6.84 -6.44
N VAL A 41 -3.28 5.60 -6.95
CA VAL A 41 -4.30 4.58 -6.75
C VAL A 41 -3.92 3.68 -5.58
N PHE A 42 -4.43 4.05 -4.40
CA PHE A 42 -4.35 3.28 -3.16
C PHE A 42 -5.49 2.27 -2.99
N ASP A 43 -5.34 1.32 -2.07
CA ASP A 43 -6.31 0.25 -1.78
C ASP A 43 -7.73 0.79 -1.48
N TRP A 44 -7.83 1.92 -0.79
CA TRP A 44 -9.13 2.54 -0.48
C TRP A 44 -9.86 3.13 -1.70
N ASN A 45 -9.15 3.36 -2.82
CA ASN A 45 -9.80 3.73 -4.08
C ASN A 45 -10.55 2.53 -4.66
N MET A 46 -10.00 1.31 -4.50
CA MET A 46 -10.62 0.09 -5.01
C MET A 46 -11.87 -0.31 -4.23
N LEU A 47 -11.98 0.08 -2.96
CA LEU A 47 -13.19 -0.14 -2.16
C LEU A 47 -14.42 0.60 -2.70
N LYS A 48 -14.22 1.70 -3.44
CA LYS A 48 -15.32 2.44 -4.10
C LYS A 48 -15.78 1.79 -5.40
N PHE A 49 -14.96 0.88 -5.95
CA PHE A 49 -15.21 0.14 -7.19
C PHE A 49 -15.46 -1.35 -6.94
N ILE A 50 -15.90 -1.75 -5.74
CA ILE A 50 -16.61 -3.01 -5.57
C ILE A 50 -18.07 -2.71 -5.94
N PRO A 51 -18.50 -2.83 -7.22
CA PRO A 51 -19.92 -3.07 -7.43
C PRO A 51 -20.21 -4.34 -6.64
N SER A 52 -21.35 -4.35 -5.98
CA SER A 52 -21.96 -5.42 -5.19
C SER A 52 -22.15 -6.75 -5.94
N ARG A 53 -21.14 -7.22 -6.68
CA ARG A 53 -21.15 -8.43 -7.51
C ARG A 53 -20.85 -9.70 -6.72
N VAL A 54 -20.58 -9.58 -5.42
CA VAL A 54 -20.48 -10.72 -4.50
C VAL A 54 -21.76 -10.89 -3.66
N ALA A 55 -22.81 -10.10 -3.90
CA ALA A 55 -24.11 -10.29 -3.23
C ALA A 55 -25.08 -11.21 -4.01
N SER A 56 -24.72 -11.71 -5.19
CA SER A 56 -25.62 -12.49 -6.05
C SER A 56 -25.16 -13.92 -6.36
N SER A 57 -24.09 -14.43 -5.75
CA SER A 57 -23.60 -15.80 -5.98
C SER A 57 -24.01 -16.78 -4.88
N GLY A 58 -25.29 -16.80 -4.52
CA GLY A 58 -25.80 -17.78 -3.58
C GLY A 58 -27.30 -17.71 -3.42
N PHE A 59 -28.06 -18.33 -4.33
CA PHE A 59 -29.26 -19.13 -4.07
C PHE A 59 -29.74 -19.69 -5.41
N PRO A 60 -29.71 -21.02 -5.65
CA PRO A 60 -30.48 -21.59 -6.74
C PRO A 60 -31.94 -21.59 -6.28
N SER A 61 -32.73 -20.60 -6.72
CA SER A 61 -34.18 -20.65 -6.55
C SER A 61 -34.72 -21.81 -7.37
N THR A 62 -35.14 -22.86 -6.66
CA THR A 62 -35.94 -23.98 -7.11
C THR A 62 -36.93 -23.58 -8.20
N VAL A 63 -36.83 -24.24 -9.36
CA VAL A 63 -37.87 -24.25 -10.39
C VAL A 63 -39.15 -24.80 -9.77
N HIS A 64 -40.17 -23.95 -9.64
CA HIS A 64 -41.55 -24.41 -9.51
C HIS A 64 -42.08 -24.70 -10.91
N ARG A 65 -42.29 -25.99 -11.20
CA ARG A 65 -43.35 -26.46 -12.09
C ARG A 65 -44.07 -27.61 -11.40
#